data_AF-A0A851YQB1-F1
#
_entry.id   AF-A0A851YQB1-F1
#
_cell.length_a   1.000
_cell.length_b   1.000
_cell.length_c   1.000
_cell.angle_alpha   90.00
_cell.angle_beta   90.00
_cell.angle_gamma   90.00
#
_symmetry.space_group_name_H-M   'P 1'
#
loop_
_entity.id
_entity.type
_entity.pdbx_description
1 polymer ?
#
loop_
_entity_poly.entity_id
_entity_poly.type
_entity_poly.pdbx_seq_one_letter_code
_entity_poly.pdbx_strand_id
1 'polypeptide(L)'
;MAARPPPSAAEAYRPNKYVSLPAELDPATYDVSPEKRRAEAERLAIRARLKRQYQLQLNHPNPPAVIEDPALARWAYARTQNIYPTFRPTPKTSFLGAAFAIGPLLFWIAAFKIDR
;
A
#
# COMPACT_ATOMS: atom_id res chain seq x y z
N MET A 1 30.97 -30.78 17.92
CA MET A 1 30.21 -30.01 16.90
C MET A 1 28.92 -29.56 17.56
N ALA A 2 28.80 -28.31 18.00
CA ALA A 2 27.57 -27.82 18.63
C ALA A 2 26.46 -27.70 17.58
N ALA A 3 25.29 -28.28 17.86
CA ALA A 3 24.13 -28.20 16.99
C ALA A 3 23.66 -26.74 16.85
N ARG A 4 23.27 -26.34 15.64
CA ARG A 4 22.74 -25.00 15.36
C ARG A 4 21.47 -24.79 16.20
N PRO A 5 21.25 -23.61 16.81
CA PRO A 5 20.02 -23.32 17.53
C PRO A 5 18.80 -23.47 16.59
N PRO A 6 17.64 -23.89 17.11
CA PRO A 6 16.42 -24.01 16.32
C PRO A 6 16.03 -22.64 15.71
N PRO A 7 15.43 -22.63 14.51
CA PRO A 7 14.99 -21.39 13.86
C PRO A 7 13.98 -20.64 14.74
N SER A 8 14.04 -19.32 14.72
CA SER A 8 13.11 -18.49 15.49
C SER A 8 11.68 -18.63 14.96
N ALA A 9 10.66 -18.39 15.79
CA ALA A 9 9.26 -18.46 15.37
C ALA A 9 8.95 -17.50 14.19
N ALA A 10 9.67 -16.38 14.11
CA ALA A 10 9.59 -15.44 13.00
C ALA A 10 10.17 -16.01 11.69
N GLU A 11 11.27 -16.76 11.75
CA GLU A 11 11.86 -17.46 10.60
C GLU A 11 11.03 -18.66 10.15
N ALA A 12 10.35 -19.33 11.10
CA ALA A 12 9.42 -20.40 10.80
C ALA A 12 8.13 -19.88 10.13
N TYR A 13 7.71 -18.67 10.49
CA TYR A 13 6.57 -18.01 9.86
C TYR A 13 6.94 -17.54 8.45
N ARG A 14 6.19 -17.99 7.44
CA ARG A 14 6.42 -17.63 6.04
C ARG A 14 5.36 -16.62 5.57
N PRO A 15 5.61 -15.30 5.70
CA PRO A 15 4.67 -14.32 5.22
C PRO A 15 4.53 -14.40 3.69
N ASN A 16 3.36 -14.03 3.18
CA ASN A 16 3.07 -13.96 1.74
C ASN A 16 2.51 -12.55 1.43
N LYS A 17 2.45 -12.19 0.14
CA LYS A 17 1.81 -10.99 -0.37
C LYS A 17 0.39 -10.77 0.20
N TYR A 18 -0.33 -11.85 0.50
CA TYR A 18 -1.69 -11.81 1.02
C TYR A 18 -1.78 -12.00 2.55
N VAL A 19 -0.69 -12.40 3.20
CA VAL A 19 -0.66 -12.69 4.64
C VAL A 19 0.61 -12.08 5.22
N SER A 20 0.45 -10.94 5.90
CA SER A 20 1.56 -10.22 6.54
C SER A 20 2.10 -10.96 7.76
N LEU A 21 3.36 -10.66 8.11
CA LEU A 21 3.96 -11.09 9.37
C LEU A 21 3.18 -10.48 10.56
N PRO A 22 2.76 -11.27 11.56
CA PRO A 22 2.20 -10.76 12.80
C PRO A 22 3.17 -9.82 13.50
N ALA A 23 2.63 -8.78 14.15
CA ALA A 23 3.46 -7.75 14.81
C ALA A 23 4.30 -8.35 15.95
N GLU A 24 3.78 -9.37 16.63
CA GLU A 24 4.47 -10.07 17.72
C GLU A 24 5.66 -10.90 17.23
N LEU A 25 5.65 -11.31 15.96
CA LEU A 25 6.75 -12.06 15.35
C LEU A 25 7.75 -11.15 14.64
N ASP A 26 7.42 -9.89 14.40
CA ASP A 26 8.34 -8.93 13.79
C ASP A 26 9.45 -8.54 14.79
N PRO A 27 10.73 -8.89 14.52
CA PRO A 27 11.84 -8.50 15.39
C PRO A 27 11.94 -6.98 15.54
N ALA A 28 11.53 -6.22 14.52
CA ALA A 28 11.55 -4.77 14.56
C ALA A 28 10.58 -4.23 15.61
N THR A 29 9.51 -4.93 16.00
CA THR A 29 8.56 -4.48 17.03
C THR A 29 9.25 -4.22 18.36
N TYR A 30 10.19 -5.08 18.75
CA TYR A 30 10.91 -4.99 20.02
C TYR A 30 12.15 -4.11 19.97
N ASP A 31 12.47 -3.49 18.83
CA ASP A 31 13.58 -2.54 18.77
C ASP A 31 13.32 -1.34 19.68
N VAL A 32 14.27 -1.10 20.59
CA VAL A 32 14.23 -0.06 21.64
C VAL A 32 15.19 1.09 21.31
N SER A 33 15.72 1.13 20.08
CA SER A 33 16.64 2.17 19.63
C SER A 33 16.07 3.59 19.84
N PRO A 34 16.93 4.57 20.19
CA PRO A 34 16.47 5.94 20.40
C PRO A 34 15.90 6.57 19.13
N GLU A 35 16.40 6.17 17.95
CA GLU A 35 15.92 6.65 16.65
C GLU A 35 14.49 6.19 16.37
N LYS A 36 14.19 4.90 16.60
CA LYS A 36 12.84 4.36 16.42
C LYS A 36 11.85 5.04 17.35
N ARG A 37 12.22 5.26 18.62
CA ARG A 37 11.38 6.01 19.58
C ARG A 37 11.08 7.43 19.11
N ARG A 38 12.07 8.13 18.53
CA ARG A 38 11.87 9.47 17.95
C ARG A 38 10.90 9.43 16.77
N ALA A 39 11.10 8.49 15.83
CA ALA A 39 10.22 8.32 14.68
C ALA A 39 8.78 7.97 15.10
N GLU A 40 8.58 7.14 16.12
CA GLU A 40 7.27 6.82 16.68
C GLU A 40 6.61 8.03 17.34
N ALA A 41 7.37 8.82 18.11
CA ALA A 41 6.88 10.05 18.73
C ALA A 41 6.45 11.08 17.68
N GLU A 42 7.23 11.25 16.61
CA GLU A 42 6.88 12.12 15.47
C GLU A 42 5.61 11.65 14.75
N ARG A 43 5.50 10.34 14.46
CA ARG A 43 4.29 9.74 13.86
C ARG A 43 3.08 9.94 14.77
N LEU A 44 3.24 9.76 16.07
CA LEU A 44 2.18 9.97 17.07
C LEU A 44 1.76 11.44 17.12
N ALA A 45 2.71 12.38 17.09
CA ALA A 45 2.43 13.81 17.08
C ALA A 45 1.62 14.22 15.84
N ILE A 46 1.99 13.71 14.66
CA ILE A 46 1.22 13.92 13.42
C ILE A 46 -0.19 13.32 13.55
N ARG A 47 -0.31 12.08 14.01
CA ARG A 47 -1.61 11.40 14.21
C ARG A 47 -2.50 12.18 15.19
N ALA A 48 -1.96 12.61 16.31
CA ALA A 48 -2.68 13.36 17.33
C ALA A 48 -3.16 14.73 16.80
N ARG A 49 -2.30 15.43 16.04
CA ARG A 49 -2.66 16.69 15.40
C ARG A 49 -3.82 16.53 14.41
N LEU A 50 -3.74 15.54 13.52
CA LEU A 50 -4.78 15.24 12.53
C LEU A 50 -6.10 14.83 13.21
N LYS A 51 -6.03 13.97 14.23
CA LYS A 51 -7.21 13.56 15.01
C LYS A 51 -7.88 14.75 15.70
N ARG A 52 -7.09 15.64 16.31
CA ARG A 52 -7.60 16.86 16.96
C ARG A 52 -8.31 17.75 15.95
N GLN A 53 -7.72 17.98 14.78
CA GLN A 53 -8.33 18.80 13.72
C GLN A 53 -9.69 18.23 13.30
N TYR A 54 -9.77 16.92 13.06
CA TYR A 54 -11.04 16.26 12.72
C TYR A 54 -12.07 16.36 13.84
N GLN A 55 -11.66 16.12 15.08
CA GLN A 55 -12.56 16.20 16.24
C GLN A 55 -13.11 17.62 16.48
N LEU A 56 -12.32 18.67 16.20
CA LEU A 56 -12.82 20.04 16.27
C LEU A 56 -13.93 20.26 15.24
N GLN A 57 -13.72 19.81 14.00
CA GLN A 57 -14.71 19.93 12.92
C GLN A 57 -16.00 19.16 13.22
N LEU A 58 -15.86 17.93 13.70
CA LEU A 58 -16.98 17.05 14.02
C LEU A 58 -17.83 17.56 15.18
N ASN A 59 -17.18 18.11 16.21
CA ASN A 59 -17.87 18.59 17.42
C ASN A 59 -18.26 20.07 17.34
N HIS A 60 -18.17 20.72 16.18
CA HIS A 60 -18.66 22.07 16.03
C HIS A 60 -20.20 22.10 16.16
N PRO A 61 -20.78 23.13 16.81
CA PRO A 61 -22.23 23.24 17.00
C PRO A 61 -23.02 23.36 15.68
N ASN A 62 -22.35 23.80 14.61
CA ASN A 62 -22.88 23.81 13.25
C ASN A 62 -21.85 23.13 12.33
N PRO A 63 -21.82 21.80 12.26
CA PRO A 63 -20.85 21.09 11.43
C PRO A 63 -21.25 21.17 9.95
N PRO A 64 -20.28 21.17 9.03
CA PRO A 64 -20.60 21.05 7.60
C PRO A 64 -21.25 19.69 7.32
N ALA A 65 -22.09 19.64 6.28
CA ALA A 65 -22.76 18.40 5.87
C ALA A 65 -21.77 17.27 5.52
N VAL A 66 -20.59 17.63 5.00
CA VAL A 66 -19.48 16.70 4.73
C VAL A 66 -18.19 17.34 5.24
N ILE A 67 -17.45 16.58 6.05
CA ILE A 67 -16.09 16.98 6.45
C ILE A 67 -15.14 16.50 5.35
N GLU A 68 -14.56 17.43 4.60
CA GLU A 68 -13.63 17.12 3.53
C GLU A 68 -12.32 16.52 4.10
N ASP A 69 -11.99 15.30 3.66
CA ASP A 69 -10.69 14.69 3.94
C ASP A 69 -9.71 14.98 2.79
N PRO A 70 -8.70 15.84 3.01
CA PRO A 70 -7.72 16.14 1.97
C PRO A 70 -6.86 14.93 1.60
N ALA A 71 -6.73 13.91 2.47
CA ALA A 71 -6.06 12.66 2.12
C ALA A 71 -6.86 11.86 1.09
N LEU A 72 -8.19 11.77 1.27
CA LEU A 72 -9.07 11.11 0.31
C LEU A 72 -9.10 11.86 -1.02
N ALA A 73 -9.20 13.19 -1.01
CA ALA A 73 -9.18 14.00 -2.23
C ALA A 73 -7.88 13.81 -3.01
N ARG A 74 -6.72 13.82 -2.34
CA ARG A 74 -5.43 13.54 -2.98
C ARG A 74 -5.32 12.11 -3.49
N TRP A 75 -5.86 11.14 -2.77
CA TRP A 75 -5.91 9.74 -3.23
C TRP A 75 -6.73 9.61 -4.51
N ALA A 76 -7.91 10.23 -4.56
CA ALA A 76 -8.75 10.25 -5.75
C ALA A 76 -8.03 10.92 -6.93
N TYR A 77 -7.45 12.10 -6.70
CA TYR A 77 -6.64 12.82 -7.70
C TYR A 77 -5.52 11.94 -8.27
N ALA A 78 -4.75 11.27 -7.40
CA ALA A 78 -3.65 10.41 -7.80
C ALA A 78 -4.12 9.24 -8.68
N ARG A 79 -5.33 8.72 -8.44
CA ARG A 79 -5.93 7.59 -9.15
C ARG A 79 -6.64 7.96 -10.44
N THR A 80 -6.99 9.23 -10.67
CA THR A 80 -7.78 9.63 -11.84
C THR A 80 -7.03 10.63 -12.72
N GLN A 81 -6.50 11.70 -12.14
CA GLN A 81 -5.94 12.83 -12.88
C GLN A 81 -4.42 12.73 -13.04
N ASN A 82 -3.73 12.07 -12.11
CA ASN A 82 -2.26 12.02 -12.12
C ASN A 82 -1.64 10.86 -12.92
N ILE A 83 -2.44 10.05 -13.63
CA ILE A 83 -1.95 8.85 -14.32
C ILE A 83 -1.09 9.22 -15.54
N TYR A 84 -1.66 9.98 -16.48
CA TYR A 84 -0.98 10.33 -17.72
C TYR A 84 0.15 11.36 -17.56
N PRO A 85 0.04 12.38 -16.70
CA PRO A 85 1.14 13.32 -16.49
C PRO A 85 2.42 12.67 -15.97
N THR A 86 2.30 11.56 -15.22
CA THR A 86 3.46 10.84 -14.66
C THR A 86 3.85 9.60 -15.46
N PHE A 87 3.12 9.27 -16.52
CA PHE A 87 3.41 8.13 -17.38
C PHE A 87 4.65 8.40 -18.23
N ARG A 88 5.55 7.41 -18.33
CA ARG A 88 6.71 7.44 -19.20
C ARG A 88 6.70 6.21 -20.10
N PRO A 89 6.79 6.37 -21.44
CA PRO A 89 6.90 5.24 -22.35
C PRO A 89 8.28 4.60 -22.19
N THR A 90 8.35 3.50 -21.45
CA THR A 90 9.54 2.66 -21.26
C THR A 90 9.35 1.30 -21.95
N PRO A 91 10.43 0.56 -22.26
CA PRO A 91 10.30 -0.78 -22.83
C PRO A 91 9.40 -1.71 -22.00
N LYS A 92 9.50 -1.65 -20.66
CA LYS A 92 8.65 -2.42 -19.74
C LYS A 92 7.17 -2.05 -19.86
N THR A 93 6.84 -0.76 -19.85
CA THR A 93 5.45 -0.31 -19.93
C THR A 93 4.85 -0.58 -21.31
N SER A 94 5.63 -0.40 -22.38
CA SER A 94 5.20 -0.70 -23.75
C SER A 94 4.96 -2.19 -23.95
N PHE A 95 5.85 -3.05 -23.43
CA PHE A 95 5.68 -4.50 -23.48
C PHE A 95 4.44 -4.95 -22.72
N LEU A 96 4.25 -4.50 -21.47
CA LEU A 96 3.05 -4.83 -20.69
C LEU A 96 1.79 -4.33 -21.39
N GLY A 97 1.82 -3.10 -21.94
CA GLY A 97 0.72 -2.55 -22.72
C GLY A 97 0.35 -3.43 -23.91
N ALA A 98 1.32 -3.80 -24.74
CA ALA A 98 1.08 -4.67 -25.90
C ALA A 98 0.59 -6.07 -25.49
N ALA A 99 1.23 -6.68 -24.48
CA ALA A 99 0.87 -8.01 -24.01
C ALA A 99 -0.57 -8.05 -23.46
N PHE A 100 -0.98 -7.06 -22.69
CA PHE A 100 -2.32 -7.04 -22.08
C PHE A 100 -3.40 -6.43 -22.96
N ALA A 101 -3.07 -5.55 -23.92
CA ALA A 101 -4.06 -4.99 -24.85
C ALA A 101 -4.24 -5.85 -26.10
N ILE A 102 -3.15 -6.32 -26.72
CA ILE A 102 -3.17 -7.06 -28.00
C ILE A 102 -3.22 -8.57 -27.74
N GLY A 103 -2.55 -9.06 -26.70
CA GLY A 103 -2.48 -10.49 -26.39
C GLY A 103 -3.85 -11.18 -26.28
N PRO A 104 -4.80 -10.67 -25.48
CA PRO A 104 -6.14 -11.24 -25.39
C PRO A 104 -6.90 -11.23 -26.73
N LEU A 105 -6.72 -10.19 -27.56
CA LEU A 105 -7.35 -10.12 -28.87
C LEU A 105 -6.85 -11.24 -29.79
N LEU A 106 -5.53 -11.42 -29.89
CA LEU A 106 -4.94 -12.49 -30.70
C LEU A 106 -5.32 -13.87 -30.18
N PHE A 107 -5.35 -14.04 -28.85
CA PHE A 107 -5.78 -15.28 -28.22
C PHE A 107 -7.21 -15.65 -28.63
N TRP A 108 -8.17 -14.72 -28.53
CA TRP A 108 -9.55 -14.98 -28.89
C TRP A 108 -9.76 -15.18 -30.39
N ILE A 109 -9.04 -14.43 -31.24
CA ILE A 109 -9.06 -14.65 -32.69
C ILE A 109 -8.64 -16.09 -33.02
N ALA A 110 -7.55 -16.57 -32.42
CA ALA A 110 -7.08 -17.93 -32.63
C ALA A 110 -8.09 -18.97 -32.10
N ALA A 111 -8.61 -18.78 -30.89
CA ALA A 111 -9.58 -19.68 -30.29
C ALA A 111 -10.85 -19.81 -31.16
N PHE A 112 -11.43 -18.69 -31.59
CA PHE A 112 -12.62 -18.69 -32.45
C PHE A 112 -12.37 -19.19 -33.87
N LYS A 113 -11.12 -19.10 -34.35
CA LYS A 113 -10.72 -19.64 -35.65
C LYS A 113 -10.49 -21.15 -35.62
N ILE A 114 -10.19 -21.73 -34.46
CA ILE A 114 -10.03 -23.18 -34.30
C ILE A 114 -11.40 -23.85 -34.10
N ASP A 115 -12.33 -23.16 -33.44
CA ASP A 115 -13.70 -23.64 -33.20
C ASP A 115 -14.59 -23.60 -34.47
N ARG A 116 -14.35 -22.65 -35.37
CA ARG A 116 -15.03 -22.52 -36.67
C ARG A 116 -14.27 -23.20 -37.80
#